data_AF-A0A651FHU7-F1
#
_entry.id   AF-A0A651FHU7-F1
#
_cell.length_a   1.000
_cell.length_b   1.000
_cell.length_c   1.000
_cell.angle_alpha   90.00
_cell.angle_beta   90.00
_cell.angle_gamma   90.00
#
_symmetry.space_group_name_H-M   'P 1'
#
loop_
_entity.id
_entity.type
_entity.pdbx_description
1 polymer ?
#
loop_
_entity_poly.entity_id
_entity_poly.type
_entity_poly.pdbx_seq_one_letter_code
_entity_poly.pdbx_strand_id
1 'polypeptide(L)' 'MDYNPNIMRDIFEKAAALHDGDKDKASEWMTGPNADFHGHAPLSICKPYEGAVKVDQYLTKKLAQKHKP' A
#
# COMPACT_ATOMS: atom_id res chain seq x y z
N MET A 1 1.12 0.92 -21.29
CA MET A 1 1.11 0.83 -19.82
C MET A 1 1.37 2.23 -19.31
N ASP A 2 0.31 2.94 -18.97
CA ASP A 2 0.43 4.32 -18.51
C ASP A 2 1.11 4.31 -17.13
N TYR A 3 2.34 4.80 -17.12
CA TYR A 3 3.08 5.09 -15.91
C TYR A 3 2.24 6.09 -15.09
N ASN A 4 1.71 5.68 -13.94
CA ASN A 4 1.12 6.62 -13.01
C ASN A 4 2.26 7.17 -12.13
N PRO A 5 2.80 8.38 -12.41
CA PRO A 5 3.85 8.98 -11.59
C PRO A 5 3.43 9.17 -10.12
N ASN A 6 2.13 9.05 -9.83
CA ASN A 6 1.57 9.22 -8.50
C ASN A 6 1.30 7.89 -7.78
N ILE A 7 1.68 6.73 -8.33
CA ILE A 7 1.36 5.42 -7.71
C ILE A 7 1.83 5.32 -6.25
N MET A 8 2.99 5.92 -5.92
CA MET A 8 3.49 5.94 -4.54
C MET A 8 2.63 6.80 -3.60
N ARG A 9 2.08 7.92 -4.10
CA ARG A 9 1.15 8.75 -3.34
C ARG A 9 -0.16 8.01 -3.12
N ASP A 10 -0.69 7.39 -4.17
CA ASP A 10 -1.95 6.65 -4.10
C ASP A 10 -1.83 5.44 -3.14
N ILE A 11 -0.69 4.73 -3.15
CA ILE A 11 -0.38 3.67 -2.18
C ILE A 11 -0.37 4.21 -0.75
N PHE A 12 0.27 5.36 -0.52
CA PHE A 12 0.32 5.96 0.82
C PHE A 12 -1.06 6.40 1.31
N GLU A 13 -1.87 7.02 0.46
CA GLU A 13 -3.24 7.42 0.78
C GLU A 13 -4.14 6.21 1.06
N LYS A 14 -4.02 5.14 0.28
CA LYS A 14 -4.75 3.88 0.51
C LYS A 14 -4.31 3.19 1.80
N ALA A 15 -3.02 3.21 2.11
CA ALA A 15 -2.51 2.70 3.39
C ALA A 15 -3.09 3.52 4.55
N ALA A 16 -3.09 4.85 4.48
CA ALA A 16 -3.73 5.69 5.49
C ALA A 16 -5.23 5.38 5.63
N ALA A 17 -5.96 5.19 4.53
CA ALA A 17 -7.38 4.81 4.59
C ALA A 17 -7.61 3.46 5.29
N LEU A 18 -6.70 2.49 5.16
CA LEU A 18 -6.77 1.24 5.94
C LEU A 18 -6.60 1.47 7.44
N HIS A 19 -5.81 2.47 7.82
CA HIS A 19 -5.55 2.88 9.20
C HIS A 19 -6.43 4.05 9.67
N ASP A 20 -7.67 4.15 9.16
CA ASP A 20 -8.66 5.16 9.58
C ASP A 20 -8.22 6.62 9.32
N GLY A 21 -7.37 6.82 8.31
CA GLY A 21 -6.79 8.11 7.94
C GLY A 21 -5.49 8.45 8.67
N ASP A 22 -4.99 7.57 9.53
CA ASP A 22 -3.75 7.77 10.29
C ASP A 22 -2.51 7.62 9.39
N LYS A 23 -1.85 8.75 9.13
CA LYS A 23 -0.66 8.83 8.27
C LYS A 23 0.59 8.25 8.94
N ASP A 24 0.67 8.29 10.27
CA ASP A 24 1.80 7.77 11.00
C ASP A 24 1.77 6.24 10.95
N LYS A 25 0.60 5.64 11.19
CA LYS A 25 0.40 4.19 11.00
C LYS A 25 0.59 3.75 9.55
N ALA A 26 0.18 4.57 8.58
CA ALA A 26 0.45 4.29 7.16
C ALA A 26 1.96 4.26 6.87
N SER A 27 2.71 5.21 7.44
CA SER A 27 4.17 5.28 7.30
C SER A 27 4.86 4.08 7.97
N GLU A 28 4.44 3.72 9.19
CA GLU A 28 4.91 2.52 9.89
C GLU A 28 4.62 1.25 9.09
N TRP A 29 3.43 1.12 8.53
CA TRP A 29 3.06 -0.01 7.69
C TRP A 29 3.89 -0.08 6.41
N MET A 30 4.15 1.07 5.77
CA MET A 30 4.92 1.18 4.53
C MET A 30 6.41 0.84 4.73
N THR A 31 6.97 1.21 5.88
CA THR A 31 8.41 1.08 6.18
C THR A 31 8.75 -0.16 7.02
N GLY A 32 7.78 -0.68 7.77
CA GLY A 32 7.91 -1.84 8.63
C GLY A 32 7.69 -3.18 7.92
N PRO A 33 8.13 -4.29 8.51
CA PRO A 33 7.93 -5.63 7.98
C PRO A 33 6.44 -5.97 7.92
N ASN A 34 6.00 -6.50 6.79
CA ASN A 34 4.60 -6.85 6.58
C ASN A 34 4.44 -8.34 6.26
N ALA A 35 3.57 -9.02 7.01
CA ALA A 35 3.31 -10.45 6.87
C ALA A 35 2.75 -10.81 5.47
N ASP A 36 1.91 -9.95 4.89
CA ASP A 36 1.35 -10.13 3.54
C ASP A 36 2.40 -10.00 2.45
N PHE A 37 3.58 -9.42 2.76
CA PHE A 37 4.73 -9.29 1.88
C PHE A 37 5.94 -10.11 2.37
N HIS A 38 5.69 -11.27 2.98
CA HIS A 38 6.73 -12.20 3.44
C HIS A 38 7.75 -11.57 4.42
N GLY A 39 7.32 -10.58 5.22
CA GLY A 39 8.17 -9.87 6.16
C GLY A 39 8.95 -8.70 5.56
N HIS A 40 8.79 -8.42 4.26
CA HIS A 40 9.38 -7.24 3.63
C HIS A 40 8.51 -6.00 3.84
N ALA A 41 9.16 -4.84 3.87
CA ALA A 41 8.46 -3.56 3.88
C ALA A 41 7.79 -3.30 2.52
N PRO A 42 6.51 -2.87 2.49
CA PRO A 42 5.83 -2.50 1.25
C PRO A 42 6.62 -1.51 0.40
N LEU A 43 7.28 -0.53 1.02
CA LEU A 43 8.15 0.43 0.34
C LEU A 43 9.33 -0.24 -0.38
N SER A 44 9.90 -1.32 0.18
CA SER A 44 10.96 -2.10 -0.46
C SER A 44 10.44 -2.90 -1.66
N ILE A 45 9.18 -3.34 -1.61
CA ILE A 45 8.50 -3.99 -2.74
C ILE A 45 8.23 -2.98 -3.86
N CYS A 46 7.98 -1.71 -3.55
CA CYS A 46 7.73 -0.66 -4.55
C CYS A 46 8.95 -0.27 -5.41
N LYS A 47 10.16 -0.77 -5.13
CA LYS A 47 11.40 -0.36 -5.83
C LYS A 47 11.42 -0.72 -7.33
N PRO A 48 10.80 -1.82 -7.79
CA PRO A 48 10.33 -1.94 -9.17
C PRO A 48 8.88 -1.45 -9.33
N TYR A 49 8.55 -0.84 -10.48
CA TYR A 49 7.18 -0.40 -10.81
C TYR A 49 6.15 -1.53 -10.66
N GLU A 50 6.48 -2.75 -11.09
CA GLU A 50 5.62 -3.92 -10.94
C GLU A 50 5.30 -4.23 -9.47
N GLY A 51 6.24 -3.97 -8.57
CA GLY A 51 6.04 -4.14 -7.15
C GLY A 51 5.12 -3.08 -6.56
N ALA A 52 5.24 -1.82 -7.02
CA ALA A 52 4.29 -0.76 -6.65
C ALA A 52 2.86 -1.11 -7.09
N VAL A 53 2.68 -1.64 -8.31
CA VAL A 53 1.36 -2.10 -8.79
C VAL A 53 0.80 -3.24 -7.92
N LYS A 54 1.64 -4.18 -7.46
CA LYS A 54 1.21 -5.26 -6.56
C LYS A 54 0.75 -4.72 -5.21
N VAL A 55 1.49 -3.77 -4.62
CA VAL A 55 1.12 -3.13 -3.35
C VAL A 55 -0.19 -2.34 -3.52
N ASP A 56 -0.34 -1.59 -4.61
CA ASP A 56 -1.56 -0.84 -4.92
C ASP A 56 -2.80 -1.74 -5.05
N GLN A 57 -2.67 -2.84 -5.79
CA GLN A 57 -3.74 -3.83 -5.96
C GLN A 57 -4.09 -4.52 -4.63
N TYR A 58 -3.10 -4.84 -3.81
CA TYR A 58 -3.31 -5.40 -2.48
C TYR A 58 -4.12 -4.43 -1.60
N LEU A 59 -3.72 -3.15 -1.55
CA LEU A 59 -4.40 -2.14 -0.75
C LEU A 59 -5.84 -1.91 -1.23
N THR A 60 -6.04 -1.88 -2.54
CA THR A 60 -7.36 -1.74 -3.17
C THR A 60 -8.29 -2.88 -2.78
N LYS A 61 -7.79 -4.13 -2.78
CA LYS A 61 -8.57 -5.30 -2.33
C LYS A 61 -8.88 -5.26 -0.84
N LYS A 62 -7.91 -4.88 0.00
CA LYS A 62 -8.12 -4.76 1.45
C LYS A 62 -9.13 -3.67 1.81
N LEU A 63 -9.07 -2.51 1.14
CA LEU A 63 -10.05 -1.44 1.33
C LEU A 63 -11.46 -1.90 0.92
N ALA A 64 -11.59 -2.56 -0.22
CA ALA A 64 -12.87 -3.11 -0.66
C ALA A 64 -13.45 -4.15 0.32
N GLN A 65 -12.60 -4.90 1.04
CA GLN A 65 -13.03 -5.82 2.10
C GLN A 65 -13.44 -5.09 3.38
N LYS A 66 -12.72 -4.03 3.79
CA LYS A 66 -13.05 -3.22 4.98
C LYS A 66 -14.41 -2.51 4.84
N HIS A 67 -14.83 -2.20 3.61
CA HIS A 67 -16.10 -1.53 3.32
C HIS A 67 -17.23 -2.49 2.90
N LYS A 68 -17.07 -3.81 3.04
CA LYS A 68 -18.16 -4.76 2.77
C LYS A 68 -19.14 -4.73 3.97
N PRO A 69 -20.45 -4.50 3.74
CA PRO A 69 -21.46 -4.44 4.79
C PRO A 69 -21.66 -5.80 5.50
#